data_AF-A0A7K3LYC8-F1
#
_entry.id   AF-A0A7K3LYC8-F1
#
_cell.length_a   1.000
_cell.length_b   1.000
_cell.length_c   1.000
_cell.angle_alpha   90.00
_cell.angle_beta   90.00
_cell.angle_gamma   90.00
#
_symmetry.space_group_name_H-M   'P 1'
#
loop_
_entity.id
_entity.type
_entity.pdbx_description
1 polymer ?
#
loop_
_entity_poly.entity_id
_entity_poly.type
_entity_poly.pdbx_seq_one_letter_code
_entity_poly.pdbx_strand_id
1 'polypeptide(L)'
;MVEHGSSEGLRVEVSASWGYDAPAFYLATKLMWQTDANPVPILREFMTAAYGPAAAPMARYYAAISDAMADAPYSAGRWFDHTEIFPAELMASLDDELSAAESIAERSGDAGIVDRVHVARLAFDVGDAFLKSLRHWRDLEFAEAKAEHQNAADAFTEAVSHKPVALYPLRRNFLNLFSDPVSQAAERSSGGNQIAAMLPDTWSALLDQDDAAEADQVYAADVPTDTWRELRTRGGSWSAQGLRYYRGVMWYRTTVTVDPAWSSRKLTLWLGSLDESARAWVNGHEVPLVAGSRVFQPWEFDVTGFLQFDGHDEFTLKITNVRLQELGTGGLTGPAFIWASPDVVDPGAAPAPYRRGDGYRQLDIPVPPVTVDLEGRRVETELPDTWFAMVDPRGDCANVGLWESVIPTESLWMSLDTRSRTWPQQGLGYFNGGLAYRTDVRLNGSQISREARLLFTRLNGTARAWVNDHELEVAADGTASSVWEFHAGGFLRAGTNSIVVSVADPQPSDERPGGIAGPAYLLR
;
A
#
# COMPACT_ATOMS: atom_id res chain seq x y z
N MET A 1 -17.84 31.30 11.41
CA MET A 1 -18.06 31.00 9.98
C MET A 1 -16.82 31.45 9.25
N VAL A 2 -15.94 30.50 8.91
CA VAL A 2 -14.80 30.76 8.03
C VAL A 2 -15.33 30.46 6.63
N GLU A 3 -15.50 31.48 5.80
CA GLU A 3 -15.71 31.29 4.36
C GLU A 3 -14.45 30.63 3.80
N HIS A 4 -14.52 29.32 3.54
CA HIS A 4 -13.56 28.68 2.66
C HIS A 4 -13.78 29.26 1.27
N GLY A 5 -12.70 29.84 0.72
CA GLY A 5 -12.73 30.70 -0.46
C GLY A 5 -13.61 30.19 -1.59
N SER A 6 -14.34 31.12 -2.20
CA SER A 6 -14.99 30.94 -3.49
C SER A 6 -14.02 30.25 -4.44
N SER A 7 -14.35 29.05 -4.91
CA SER A 7 -13.55 28.37 -5.92
C SER A 7 -13.56 29.24 -7.19
N GLU A 8 -12.46 29.92 -7.50
CA GLU A 8 -12.37 30.87 -8.63
C GLU A 8 -12.19 30.19 -9.99
N GLY A 9 -12.09 28.85 -10.05
CA GLY A 9 -12.02 28.11 -11.30
C GLY A 9 -11.80 26.61 -11.13
N LEU A 10 -12.25 25.85 -12.13
CA LEU A 10 -12.07 24.40 -12.24
C LEU A 10 -10.96 24.12 -13.26
N ARG A 11 -9.82 23.57 -12.83
CA ARG A 11 -8.78 23.02 -13.72
C ARG A 11 -8.86 21.51 -13.68
N VAL A 12 -9.29 20.89 -14.79
CA VAL A 12 -9.37 19.43 -14.91
C VAL A 12 -8.39 18.96 -15.97
N GLU A 13 -7.55 17.98 -15.64
CA GLU A 13 -6.82 17.19 -16.63
C GLU A 13 -7.77 16.10 -17.13
N VAL A 14 -8.24 16.23 -18.37
CA VAL A 14 -9.18 15.27 -18.98
C VAL A 14 -8.60 14.69 -20.25
N SER A 15 -8.90 13.42 -20.49
CA SER A 15 -8.59 12.72 -21.74
C SER A 15 -9.89 12.16 -22.31
N ALA A 16 -10.01 12.01 -23.62
CA ALA A 16 -11.25 11.49 -24.22
C ALA A 16 -11.42 9.98 -23.95
N SER A 17 -11.83 9.59 -22.74
CA SER A 17 -12.20 8.22 -22.36
C SER A 17 -13.70 8.15 -22.08
N TRP A 18 -14.52 8.21 -23.13
CA TRP A 18 -15.97 8.38 -22.99
C TRP A 18 -16.69 7.20 -22.29
N GLY A 19 -16.08 6.01 -22.24
CA GLY A 19 -16.67 4.86 -21.54
C GLY A 19 -16.79 5.07 -20.02
N TYR A 20 -15.84 5.78 -19.41
CA TYR A 20 -15.85 6.08 -17.98
C TYR A 20 -16.13 7.55 -17.66
N ASP A 21 -15.58 8.49 -18.46
CA ASP A 21 -15.56 9.91 -18.09
C ASP A 21 -16.81 10.69 -18.55
N ALA A 22 -17.70 10.10 -19.34
CA ALA A 22 -18.83 10.82 -19.92
C ALA A 22 -19.74 11.53 -18.88
N PRO A 23 -20.16 10.88 -17.77
CA PRO A 23 -20.93 11.56 -16.72
C PRO A 23 -20.14 12.70 -16.07
N ALA A 24 -18.84 12.49 -15.84
CA ALA A 24 -17.96 13.47 -15.21
C ALA A 24 -17.75 14.70 -16.11
N PHE A 25 -17.61 14.54 -17.42
CA PHE A 25 -17.51 15.66 -18.37
C PHE A 25 -18.80 16.46 -18.44
N TYR A 26 -19.94 15.80 -18.43
CA TYR A 26 -21.23 16.49 -18.40
C TYR A 26 -21.39 17.30 -17.12
N LEU A 27 -21.09 16.70 -15.97
CA LEU A 27 -21.14 17.37 -14.67
C LEU A 27 -20.16 18.56 -14.62
N ALA A 28 -18.90 18.35 -14.99
CA ALA A 28 -17.89 19.40 -15.02
C ALA A 28 -18.32 20.57 -15.91
N THR A 29 -18.93 20.30 -17.07
CA THR A 29 -19.42 21.35 -17.98
C THR A 29 -20.50 22.21 -17.32
N LYS A 30 -21.44 21.61 -16.58
CA LYS A 30 -22.48 22.35 -15.87
C LYS A 30 -21.90 23.14 -14.69
N LEU A 31 -20.96 22.54 -13.94
CA LEU A 31 -20.30 23.19 -12.80
C LEU A 31 -19.37 24.34 -13.21
N MET A 32 -18.77 24.30 -14.40
CA MET A 32 -17.99 25.43 -14.94
C MET A 32 -18.86 26.66 -15.22
N TRP A 33 -20.17 26.48 -15.45
CA TRP A 33 -21.12 27.58 -15.61
C TRP A 33 -21.77 27.99 -14.29
N GLN A 34 -22.09 27.03 -13.43
CA GLN A 34 -22.71 27.23 -12.13
C GLN A 34 -22.03 26.36 -11.07
N THR A 35 -21.06 26.94 -10.35
CA THR A 35 -20.18 26.23 -9.42
C THR A 35 -20.85 25.72 -8.15
N ASP A 36 -22.03 26.25 -7.80
CA ASP A 36 -22.82 25.86 -6.64
C ASP A 36 -23.98 24.90 -6.97
N ALA A 37 -24.07 24.45 -8.23
CA ALA A 37 -25.15 23.57 -8.65
C ALA A 37 -25.05 22.19 -7.97
N ASN A 38 -26.21 21.64 -7.58
CA ASN A 38 -26.26 20.30 -6.99
C ASN A 38 -25.91 19.24 -8.06
N PRO A 39 -24.90 18.36 -7.83
CA PRO A 39 -24.48 17.37 -8.81
C PRO A 39 -25.52 16.27 -9.06
N VAL A 40 -26.38 15.96 -8.08
CA VAL A 40 -27.31 14.81 -8.17
C VAL A 40 -28.37 15.00 -9.27
N PRO A 41 -29.10 16.14 -9.36
CA PRO A 41 -30.00 16.40 -10.47
C PRO A 41 -29.31 16.44 -11.83
N ILE A 42 -28.07 16.97 -11.91
CA ILE A 42 -27.30 17.08 -13.15
C ILE A 42 -26.95 15.70 -13.70
N LEU A 43 -26.45 14.80 -12.85
CA LEU A 43 -26.13 13.43 -13.26
C LEU A 43 -27.40 12.66 -13.66
N ARG A 44 -28.53 12.87 -12.97
CA ARG A 44 -29.82 12.27 -13.37
C ARG A 44 -30.30 12.76 -14.74
N GLU A 45 -30.15 14.06 -15.01
CA GLU A 45 -30.43 14.65 -16.33
C GLU A 45 -29.58 13.95 -17.41
N PHE A 46 -28.27 13.82 -17.17
CA PHE A 46 -27.36 13.11 -18.08
C PHE A 46 -27.79 11.66 -18.32
N MET A 47 -28.02 10.87 -17.27
CA MET A 47 -28.37 9.46 -17.41
C MET A 47 -29.65 9.28 -18.22
N THR A 48 -30.66 10.12 -17.97
CA THR A 48 -31.94 10.08 -18.70
C THR A 48 -31.75 10.47 -20.17
N ALA A 49 -31.01 11.54 -20.44
CA ALA A 49 -30.80 12.05 -21.79
C ALA A 49 -29.91 11.13 -22.64
N ALA A 50 -28.86 10.57 -22.03
CA ALA A 50 -27.93 9.69 -22.72
C ALA A 50 -28.51 8.28 -22.92
N TYR A 51 -29.12 7.69 -21.90
CA TYR A 51 -29.44 6.25 -21.94
C TYR A 51 -30.95 5.96 -22.00
N GLY A 52 -31.82 6.97 -21.91
CA GLY A 52 -33.27 6.82 -22.08
C GLY A 52 -33.84 5.69 -21.20
N PRO A 53 -34.51 4.67 -21.76
CA PRO A 53 -35.00 3.52 -21.00
C PRO A 53 -33.92 2.76 -20.20
N ALA A 54 -32.66 2.78 -20.65
CA ALA A 54 -31.52 2.14 -20.00
C ALA A 54 -30.87 3.02 -18.90
N ALA A 55 -31.43 4.19 -18.58
CA ALA A 55 -30.85 5.12 -17.60
C ALA A 55 -30.68 4.53 -16.20
N ALA A 56 -31.62 3.69 -15.74
CA ALA A 56 -31.57 3.12 -14.40
C ALA A 56 -30.36 2.17 -14.17
N PRO A 57 -30.13 1.14 -15.01
CA PRO A 57 -28.93 0.31 -14.87
C PRO A 57 -27.63 1.08 -15.10
N MET A 58 -27.58 1.99 -16.10
CA MET A 58 -26.39 2.81 -16.32
C MET A 58 -26.06 3.72 -15.13
N ALA A 59 -27.08 4.27 -14.45
CA ALA A 59 -26.88 5.06 -13.24
C ALA A 59 -26.28 4.22 -12.10
N ARG A 60 -26.72 2.96 -11.93
CA ARG A 60 -26.15 2.05 -10.93
C ARG A 60 -24.72 1.64 -11.27
N TYR A 61 -24.43 1.34 -12.53
CA TYR A 61 -23.08 1.05 -13.02
C TYR A 61 -22.09 2.18 -12.70
N TYR A 62 -22.38 3.42 -13.10
CA TYR A 62 -21.48 4.55 -12.86
C TYR A 62 -21.40 4.95 -11.38
N ALA A 63 -22.51 4.84 -10.63
CA ALA A 63 -22.50 5.10 -9.20
C ALA A 63 -21.58 4.10 -8.48
N ALA A 64 -21.70 2.80 -8.78
CA ALA A 64 -20.88 1.78 -8.16
C ALA A 64 -19.38 1.96 -8.42
N ILE A 65 -18.98 2.40 -9.62
CA ILE A 65 -17.56 2.75 -9.91
C ILE A 65 -17.13 3.98 -9.10
N SER A 66 -17.97 5.02 -9.05
CA SER A 66 -17.69 6.25 -8.32
C SER A 66 -17.57 5.99 -6.80
N ASP A 67 -18.49 5.21 -6.25
CA ASP A 67 -18.55 4.86 -4.83
C ASP A 67 -17.33 4.01 -4.46
N ALA A 68 -16.97 3.01 -5.29
CA ALA A 68 -15.76 2.21 -5.05
C ALA A 68 -14.48 3.08 -4.98
N MET A 69 -14.34 4.06 -5.87
CA MET A 69 -13.20 4.99 -5.85
C MET A 69 -13.26 6.00 -4.69
N ALA A 70 -14.45 6.45 -4.31
CA ALA A 70 -14.64 7.42 -3.23
C ALA A 70 -14.45 6.80 -1.84
N ASP A 71 -14.92 5.56 -1.66
CA ASP A 71 -14.84 4.80 -0.42
C ASP A 71 -13.51 4.05 -0.29
N ALA A 72 -12.74 3.95 -1.37
CA ALA A 72 -11.41 3.37 -1.32
C ALA A 72 -10.57 4.10 -0.26
N PRO A 73 -9.90 3.36 0.65
CA PRO A 73 -8.97 3.96 1.61
C PRO A 73 -7.72 4.52 0.90
N TYR A 74 -7.63 4.34 -0.41
CA TYR A 74 -6.51 4.65 -1.27
C TYR A 74 -6.86 5.86 -2.14
N SER A 75 -5.92 6.80 -2.31
CA SER A 75 -6.07 7.94 -3.22
C SER A 75 -4.88 8.08 -4.15
N ALA A 76 -5.18 8.51 -5.39
CA ALA A 76 -4.36 8.90 -6.53
C ALA A 76 -3.06 8.09 -6.79
N GLY A 77 -2.91 7.57 -8.01
CA GLY A 77 -1.65 6.93 -8.43
C GLY A 77 -1.37 5.59 -7.77
N ARG A 78 -2.34 4.66 -7.75
CA ARG A 78 -2.16 3.37 -7.05
C ARG A 78 -2.61 2.17 -7.87
N TRP A 79 -1.89 1.91 -8.95
CA TRP A 79 -2.41 1.00 -9.97
C TRP A 79 -2.38 -0.46 -9.52
N PHE A 80 -1.48 -0.74 -8.57
CA PHE A 80 -1.33 -2.03 -7.90
C PHE A 80 -2.46 -2.35 -6.92
N ASP A 81 -3.23 -1.34 -6.47
CA ASP A 81 -4.34 -1.51 -5.52
C ASP A 81 -5.72 -1.59 -6.23
N HIS A 82 -5.78 -1.52 -7.57
CA HIS A 82 -7.07 -1.57 -8.28
C HIS A 82 -7.81 -2.90 -8.10
N THR A 83 -7.10 -4.01 -7.85
CA THR A 83 -7.74 -5.29 -7.56
C THR A 83 -8.48 -5.31 -6.22
N GLU A 84 -8.12 -4.41 -5.32
CA GLU A 84 -8.75 -4.20 -4.02
C GLU A 84 -9.87 -3.17 -4.10
N ILE A 85 -9.71 -2.13 -4.92
CA ILE A 85 -10.75 -1.12 -5.18
C ILE A 85 -11.91 -1.74 -5.98
N PHE A 86 -11.60 -2.60 -6.95
CA PHE A 86 -12.56 -3.26 -7.83
C PHE A 86 -12.53 -4.78 -7.62
N PRO A 87 -13.04 -5.28 -6.47
CA PRO A 87 -13.08 -6.72 -6.17
C PRO A 87 -13.90 -7.48 -7.21
N ALA A 88 -13.66 -8.80 -7.35
CA ALA A 88 -14.28 -9.63 -8.38
C ALA A 88 -15.82 -9.59 -8.32
N GLU A 89 -16.37 -9.52 -7.11
CA GLU A 89 -17.81 -9.43 -6.86
C GLU A 89 -18.40 -8.12 -7.37
N LEU A 90 -17.67 -7.00 -7.22
CA LEU A 90 -18.08 -5.71 -7.78
C LEU A 90 -18.04 -5.74 -9.31
N MET A 91 -16.95 -6.27 -9.90
CA MET A 91 -16.83 -6.38 -11.35
C MET A 91 -17.95 -7.22 -11.97
N ALA A 92 -18.34 -8.34 -11.33
CA ALA A 92 -19.49 -9.13 -11.74
C ALA A 92 -20.81 -8.34 -11.65
N SER A 93 -21.03 -7.59 -10.57
CA SER A 93 -22.21 -6.73 -10.45
C SER A 93 -22.25 -5.63 -11.51
N LEU A 94 -21.10 -5.07 -11.91
CA LEU A 94 -21.02 -4.07 -12.98
C LEU A 94 -21.36 -4.69 -14.35
N ASP A 95 -20.92 -5.92 -14.60
CA ASP A 95 -21.27 -6.68 -15.81
C ASP A 95 -22.78 -6.95 -15.91
N ASP A 96 -23.41 -7.33 -14.79
CA ASP A 96 -24.86 -7.54 -14.70
C ASP A 96 -25.63 -6.25 -15.05
N GLU A 97 -25.19 -5.10 -14.55
CA GLU A 97 -25.81 -3.81 -14.85
C GLU A 97 -25.65 -3.41 -16.33
N LEU A 98 -24.48 -3.62 -16.91
CA LEU A 98 -24.26 -3.37 -18.35
C LEU A 98 -25.10 -4.31 -19.21
N SER A 99 -25.15 -5.59 -18.88
CA SER A 99 -25.97 -6.59 -19.59
C SER A 99 -27.46 -6.25 -19.56
N ALA A 100 -27.94 -5.73 -18.43
CA ALA A 100 -29.30 -5.22 -18.29
C ALA A 100 -29.52 -3.95 -19.15
N ALA A 101 -28.56 -3.02 -19.16
CA ALA A 101 -28.62 -1.81 -19.99
C ALA A 101 -28.63 -2.12 -21.49
N GLU A 102 -27.78 -3.04 -21.95
CA GLU A 102 -27.71 -3.51 -23.33
C GLU A 102 -29.05 -4.10 -23.77
N SER A 103 -29.58 -5.03 -22.96
CA SER A 103 -30.89 -5.66 -23.20
C SER A 103 -32.03 -4.64 -23.30
N ILE A 104 -32.02 -3.58 -22.48
CA ILE A 104 -33.04 -2.53 -22.51
C ILE A 104 -32.84 -1.60 -23.71
N ALA A 105 -31.60 -1.22 -24.01
CA ALA A 105 -31.24 -0.38 -25.14
C ALA A 105 -31.68 -1.03 -26.47
N GLU A 106 -31.39 -2.32 -26.66
CA GLU A 106 -31.80 -3.07 -27.84
C GLU A 106 -33.33 -3.08 -28.01
N ARG A 107 -34.07 -3.34 -26.93
CA ARG A 107 -35.55 -3.32 -26.95
C ARG A 107 -36.16 -1.94 -27.23
N SER A 108 -35.41 -0.86 -26.97
CA SER A 108 -35.88 0.50 -27.27
C SER A 108 -35.94 0.78 -28.77
N GLY A 109 -35.14 0.07 -29.57
CA GLY A 109 -34.98 0.33 -31.00
C GLY A 109 -34.23 1.62 -31.35
N ASP A 110 -33.72 2.35 -30.34
CA ASP A 110 -32.91 3.56 -30.54
C ASP A 110 -31.43 3.20 -30.68
N ALA A 111 -30.93 3.24 -31.92
CA ALA A 111 -29.54 2.94 -32.23
C ALA A 111 -28.53 3.85 -31.50
N GLY A 112 -28.91 5.09 -31.16
CA GLY A 112 -28.05 6.00 -30.41
C GLY A 112 -27.91 5.61 -28.93
N ILE A 113 -28.96 5.04 -28.33
CA ILE A 113 -28.88 4.51 -26.95
C ILE A 113 -28.02 3.25 -26.94
N VAL A 114 -28.22 2.35 -27.92
CA VAL A 114 -27.40 1.13 -28.06
C VAL A 114 -25.91 1.49 -28.19
N ASP A 115 -25.57 2.44 -29.06
CA ASP A 115 -24.19 2.90 -29.26
C ASP A 115 -23.57 3.46 -27.97
N ARG A 116 -24.30 4.28 -27.21
CA ARG A 116 -23.78 4.87 -25.96
C ARG A 116 -23.59 3.85 -24.84
N VAL A 117 -24.43 2.82 -24.77
CA VAL A 117 -24.22 1.70 -23.83
C VAL A 117 -23.01 0.88 -24.26
N HIS A 118 -22.87 0.61 -25.57
CA HIS A 118 -21.72 -0.12 -26.12
C HIS A 118 -20.37 0.58 -25.85
N VAL A 119 -20.32 1.91 -25.87
CA VAL A 119 -19.13 2.68 -25.48
C VAL A 119 -18.69 2.39 -24.04
N ALA A 120 -19.64 2.20 -23.11
CA ALA A 120 -19.33 1.82 -21.72
C ALA A 120 -18.86 0.35 -21.64
N ARG A 121 -19.51 -0.56 -22.38
CA ARG A 121 -19.10 -1.96 -22.50
C ARG A 121 -17.65 -2.12 -22.97
N LEU A 122 -17.28 -1.44 -24.05
CA LEU A 122 -15.90 -1.47 -24.58
C LEU A 122 -14.85 -1.05 -23.54
N ALA A 123 -15.17 -0.09 -22.68
CA ALA A 123 -14.26 0.34 -21.61
C ALA A 123 -14.25 -0.64 -20.43
N PHE A 124 -15.40 -1.26 -20.12
CA PHE A 124 -15.54 -2.29 -19.09
C PHE A 124 -14.71 -3.54 -19.43
N ASP A 125 -14.84 -4.06 -20.65
CA ASP A 125 -14.19 -5.32 -21.06
C ASP A 125 -12.66 -5.23 -20.95
N VAL A 126 -12.08 -4.05 -21.22
CA VAL A 126 -10.66 -3.78 -20.99
C VAL A 126 -10.30 -3.85 -19.51
N GLY A 127 -11.09 -3.19 -18.67
CA GLY A 127 -10.85 -3.14 -17.23
C GLY A 127 -11.00 -4.51 -16.57
N ASP A 128 -12.03 -5.26 -16.95
CA ASP A 128 -12.31 -6.60 -16.44
C ASP A 128 -11.21 -7.60 -16.80
N ALA A 129 -10.83 -7.71 -18.07
CA ALA A 129 -9.74 -8.58 -18.50
C ALA A 129 -8.40 -8.18 -17.85
N PHE A 130 -8.11 -6.88 -17.73
CA PHE A 130 -6.89 -6.41 -17.07
C PHE A 130 -6.85 -6.77 -15.59
N LEU A 131 -7.95 -6.57 -14.85
CA LEU A 131 -8.02 -6.93 -13.42
C LEU A 131 -7.94 -8.45 -13.22
N LYS A 132 -8.55 -9.26 -14.08
CA LYS A 132 -8.39 -10.72 -14.08
C LYS A 132 -6.94 -11.12 -14.29
N SER A 133 -6.25 -10.50 -15.25
CA SER A 133 -4.81 -10.73 -15.47
C SER A 133 -3.98 -10.47 -14.22
N LEU A 134 -4.21 -9.34 -13.54
CA LEU A 134 -3.49 -9.00 -12.31
C LEU A 134 -3.79 -9.98 -11.16
N ARG A 135 -5.03 -10.46 -11.01
CA ARG A 135 -5.40 -11.47 -10.01
C ARG A 135 -4.66 -12.78 -10.27
N HIS A 136 -4.77 -13.33 -11.48
CA HIS A 136 -4.04 -14.54 -11.87
C HIS A 136 -2.53 -14.40 -11.67
N TRP A 137 -1.97 -13.25 -12.00
CA TRP A 137 -0.54 -12.99 -11.81
C TRP A 137 -0.14 -13.01 -10.32
N ARG A 138 -0.95 -12.41 -9.44
CA ARG A 138 -0.75 -12.42 -7.99
C ARG A 138 -0.98 -13.81 -7.37
N ASP A 139 -1.89 -14.58 -7.94
CA ASP A 139 -2.24 -15.95 -7.54
C ASP A 139 -1.31 -17.02 -8.15
N LEU A 140 -0.30 -16.59 -8.92
CA LEU A 140 0.75 -17.42 -9.52
C LEU A 140 0.26 -18.30 -10.68
N GLU A 141 -0.88 -17.95 -11.27
CA GLU A 141 -1.53 -18.59 -12.43
C GLU A 141 -1.05 -17.91 -13.72
N PHE A 142 0.23 -18.08 -14.04
CA PHE A 142 0.92 -17.24 -15.04
C PHE A 142 0.43 -17.43 -16.49
N ALA A 143 -0.06 -18.62 -16.85
CA ALA A 143 -0.58 -18.86 -18.19
C ALA A 143 -1.92 -18.12 -18.39
N GLU A 144 -2.79 -18.20 -17.40
CA GLU A 144 -4.07 -17.53 -17.31
C GLU A 144 -3.87 -16.01 -17.28
N ALA A 145 -2.92 -15.54 -16.47
CA ALA A 145 -2.56 -14.11 -16.41
C ALA A 145 -2.17 -13.56 -17.78
N LYS A 146 -1.35 -14.30 -18.56
CA LYS A 146 -0.93 -13.92 -19.91
C LYS A 146 -2.09 -13.93 -20.91
N ALA A 147 -2.97 -14.92 -20.82
CA ALA A 147 -4.15 -14.99 -21.66
C ALA A 147 -5.07 -13.79 -21.43
N GLU A 148 -5.38 -13.46 -20.18
CA GLU A 148 -6.23 -12.31 -19.85
C GLU A 148 -5.59 -10.96 -20.16
N HIS A 149 -4.26 -10.85 -20.05
CA HIS A 149 -3.55 -9.64 -20.48
C HIS A 149 -3.68 -9.42 -21.99
N GLN A 150 -3.64 -10.51 -22.77
CA GLN A 150 -3.87 -10.46 -24.21
C GLN A 150 -5.32 -10.09 -24.53
N ASN A 151 -6.29 -10.65 -23.82
CA ASN A 151 -7.71 -10.27 -23.95
C ASN A 151 -7.90 -8.77 -23.70
N ALA A 152 -7.28 -8.21 -22.66
CA ALA A 152 -7.31 -6.79 -22.36
C ALA A 152 -6.67 -5.95 -23.49
N ALA A 153 -5.56 -6.42 -24.08
CA ALA A 153 -4.89 -5.77 -25.20
C ALA A 153 -5.73 -5.74 -26.48
N ASP A 154 -6.48 -6.81 -26.75
CA ASP A 154 -7.37 -6.93 -27.90
C ASP A 154 -8.63 -6.06 -27.70
N ALA A 155 -9.28 -6.15 -26.53
CA ALA A 155 -10.39 -5.28 -26.16
C ALA A 155 -10.00 -3.79 -26.22
N PHE A 156 -8.77 -3.44 -25.82
CA PHE A 156 -8.28 -2.06 -25.90
C PHE A 156 -8.19 -1.57 -27.35
N THR A 157 -7.81 -2.45 -28.28
CA THR A 157 -7.72 -2.11 -29.71
C THR A 157 -9.10 -1.77 -30.28
N GLU A 158 -10.13 -2.49 -29.84
CA GLU A 158 -11.52 -2.17 -30.18
C GLU A 158 -11.97 -0.84 -29.55
N ALA A 159 -11.74 -0.67 -28.25
CA ALA A 159 -12.13 0.51 -27.49
C ALA A 159 -11.58 1.84 -28.06
N VAL A 160 -10.35 1.84 -28.58
CA VAL A 160 -9.76 3.05 -29.20
C VAL A 160 -10.20 3.29 -30.65
N SER A 161 -10.72 2.26 -31.30
CA SER A 161 -11.16 2.33 -32.70
C SER A 161 -12.56 2.91 -32.83
N HIS A 162 -13.40 2.75 -31.81
CA HIS A 162 -14.76 3.29 -31.75
C HIS A 162 -14.81 4.83 -31.87
N LYS A 163 -15.93 5.38 -32.34
CA LYS A 163 -16.21 6.83 -32.42
C LYS A 163 -17.59 7.15 -31.82
N PRO A 164 -17.67 7.85 -30.67
CA PRO A 164 -16.56 8.40 -29.87
C PRO A 164 -15.68 7.30 -29.26
N VAL A 165 -14.41 7.61 -28.99
CA VAL A 165 -13.46 6.65 -28.41
C VAL A 165 -13.92 6.22 -27.01
N ALA A 166 -13.96 4.92 -26.73
CA ALA A 166 -14.34 4.43 -25.41
C ALA A 166 -13.23 4.70 -24.38
N LEU A 167 -11.97 4.49 -24.79
CA LEU A 167 -10.79 4.80 -23.99
C LEU A 167 -9.81 5.68 -24.78
N TYR A 168 -9.18 6.62 -24.09
CA TYR A 168 -8.16 7.46 -24.70
C TYR A 168 -6.90 6.64 -25.07
N PRO A 169 -6.33 6.76 -26.28
CA PRO A 169 -5.25 5.87 -26.73
C PRO A 169 -4.01 5.81 -25.83
N LEU A 170 -3.62 6.91 -25.17
CA LEU A 170 -2.45 6.90 -24.28
C LEU A 170 -2.67 6.07 -22.99
N ARG A 171 -3.91 5.66 -22.69
CA ARG A 171 -4.17 4.74 -21.57
C ARG A 171 -3.56 3.35 -21.79
N ARG A 172 -3.16 3.02 -23.04
CA ARG A 172 -2.40 1.80 -23.35
C ARG A 172 -1.10 1.68 -22.56
N ASN A 173 -0.51 2.81 -22.14
CA ASN A 173 0.71 2.81 -21.35
C ASN A 173 0.55 2.08 -20.00
N PHE A 174 -0.63 2.14 -19.38
CA PHE A 174 -0.91 1.46 -18.12
C PHE A 174 -0.99 -0.05 -18.31
N LEU A 175 -1.64 -0.51 -19.39
CA LEU A 175 -1.62 -1.92 -19.77
C LEU A 175 -0.19 -2.39 -20.07
N ASN A 176 0.58 -1.58 -20.81
CA ASN A 176 1.95 -1.93 -21.20
C ASN A 176 2.92 -2.05 -20.01
N LEU A 177 2.62 -1.43 -18.86
CA LEU A 177 3.45 -1.59 -17.65
C LEU A 177 3.54 -3.06 -17.22
N PHE A 178 2.48 -3.82 -17.42
CA PHE A 178 2.35 -5.21 -17.00
C PHE A 178 2.64 -6.23 -18.11
N SER A 179 2.90 -5.79 -19.35
CA SER A 179 3.17 -6.70 -20.48
C SER A 179 4.38 -7.60 -20.24
N ASP A 180 5.53 -7.04 -19.84
CA ASP A 180 6.73 -7.82 -19.56
C ASP A 180 6.59 -8.62 -18.26
N PRO A 181 6.11 -8.05 -17.13
CA PRO A 181 5.84 -8.81 -15.91
C PRO A 181 4.99 -10.07 -16.11
N VAL A 182 3.91 -9.96 -16.86
CA VAL A 182 3.01 -11.09 -17.11
C VAL A 182 3.59 -12.06 -18.14
N SER A 183 4.15 -11.53 -19.25
CA SER A 183 4.67 -12.39 -20.32
C SER A 183 5.90 -13.17 -19.90
N GLN A 184 6.84 -12.55 -19.18
CA GLN A 184 8.03 -13.22 -18.70
C GLN A 184 7.69 -14.28 -17.64
N ALA A 185 6.76 -14.01 -16.73
CA ALA A 185 6.33 -15.01 -15.75
C ALA A 185 5.92 -16.32 -16.42
N ALA A 186 5.04 -16.22 -17.43
CA ALA A 186 4.58 -17.37 -18.21
C ALA A 186 5.72 -18.06 -19.00
N GLU A 187 6.65 -17.28 -19.55
CA GLU A 187 7.79 -17.82 -20.32
C GLU A 187 8.82 -18.53 -19.43
N ARG A 188 9.05 -18.02 -18.21
CA ARG A 188 9.95 -18.64 -17.23
C ARG A 188 9.33 -19.85 -16.53
N SER A 189 8.00 -19.98 -16.57
CA SER A 189 7.27 -21.10 -15.97
C SER A 189 6.82 -22.18 -16.97
N SER A 190 7.20 -22.10 -18.25
CA SER A 190 6.71 -23.02 -19.28
C SER A 190 7.76 -23.43 -20.32
N GLY A 191 7.37 -24.35 -21.22
CA GLY A 191 8.24 -24.87 -22.26
C GLY A 191 9.38 -25.71 -21.69
N GLY A 192 10.62 -25.38 -22.04
CA GLY A 192 11.82 -26.02 -21.48
C GLY A 192 12.23 -25.49 -20.11
N ASN A 193 11.60 -24.41 -19.64
CA ASN A 193 11.84 -23.82 -18.33
C ASN A 193 10.90 -24.45 -17.30
N GLN A 194 11.34 -24.53 -16.05
CA GLN A 194 10.55 -25.07 -14.94
C GLN A 194 10.74 -24.23 -13.69
N ILE A 195 9.67 -24.03 -12.91
CA ILE A 195 9.77 -23.41 -11.59
C ILE A 195 10.46 -24.41 -10.65
N ALA A 196 11.59 -24.00 -10.08
CA ALA A 196 12.32 -24.76 -9.08
C ALA A 196 11.76 -24.54 -7.68
N ALA A 197 11.37 -23.30 -7.36
CA ALA A 197 10.67 -22.95 -6.13
C ALA A 197 9.95 -21.60 -6.26
N MET A 198 8.77 -21.48 -5.64
CA MET A 198 8.09 -20.19 -5.46
C MET A 198 8.58 -19.52 -4.18
N LEU A 199 8.78 -18.20 -4.20
CA LEU A 199 9.02 -17.43 -2.99
C LEU A 199 7.66 -17.04 -2.36
N PRO A 200 7.58 -16.94 -1.01
CA PRO A 200 6.34 -16.59 -0.33
C PRO A 200 5.91 -15.15 -0.62
N ASP A 201 4.64 -14.82 -0.35
CA ASP A 201 4.16 -13.42 -0.42
C ASP A 201 4.74 -12.55 0.68
N THR A 202 4.84 -13.12 1.88
CA THR A 202 5.19 -12.38 3.09
C THR A 202 6.67 -12.57 3.37
N TRP A 203 7.38 -11.46 3.49
CA TRP A 203 8.82 -11.41 3.75
C TRP A 203 9.05 -10.56 4.99
N SER A 204 10.08 -10.91 5.76
CA SER A 204 10.60 -10.01 6.78
C SER A 204 11.24 -8.80 6.09
N ALA A 205 10.93 -7.60 6.57
CA ALA A 205 11.34 -6.34 5.96
C ALA A 205 11.88 -5.35 7.00
N LEU A 206 12.97 -4.68 6.63
CA LEU A 206 13.64 -3.68 7.46
C LEU A 206 13.65 -2.34 6.71
N LEU A 207 13.02 -1.34 7.33
CA LEU A 207 13.01 0.03 6.83
C LEU A 207 14.38 0.66 7.10
N ASP A 208 15.12 0.92 6.04
CA ASP A 208 16.46 1.51 6.05
C ASP A 208 16.44 2.83 5.28
N GLN A 209 15.80 3.84 5.86
CA GLN A 209 15.43 5.07 5.14
C GLN A 209 16.63 5.75 4.47
N ASP A 210 17.76 5.77 5.18
CA ASP A 210 18.98 6.48 4.78
C ASP A 210 20.11 5.55 4.29
N ASP A 211 19.79 4.28 3.98
CA ASP A 211 20.74 3.29 3.46
C ASP A 211 21.95 3.02 4.39
N ALA A 212 21.70 2.87 5.69
CA ALA A 212 22.72 2.67 6.71
C ALA A 212 22.90 1.20 7.09
N ALA A 213 21.89 0.34 6.88
CA ALA A 213 21.91 -1.03 7.36
C ALA A 213 22.93 -1.92 6.62
N GLU A 214 23.34 -1.57 5.40
CA GLU A 214 24.39 -2.33 4.68
C GLU A 214 25.73 -2.34 5.42
N ALA A 215 26.09 -1.21 6.06
CA ALA A 215 27.31 -1.13 6.88
C ALA A 215 27.26 -2.09 8.08
N ASP A 216 26.05 -2.40 8.52
CA ASP A 216 25.73 -3.43 9.49
C ASP A 216 25.50 -4.82 8.86
N GLN A 217 25.96 -5.03 7.64
CA GLN A 217 26.03 -6.34 6.99
C GLN A 217 24.73 -7.15 7.14
N VAL A 218 23.57 -6.48 7.08
CA VAL A 218 22.26 -7.11 7.26
C VAL A 218 21.92 -8.12 6.16
N TYR A 219 22.74 -8.17 5.10
CA TYR A 219 22.70 -9.19 4.06
C TYR A 219 23.31 -10.53 4.48
N ALA A 220 24.12 -10.59 5.55
CA ALA A 220 24.81 -11.80 5.97
C ALA A 220 23.82 -12.88 6.44
N ALA A 221 24.20 -14.14 6.21
CA ALA A 221 23.41 -15.30 6.61
C ALA A 221 23.19 -15.34 8.13
N ASP A 222 22.05 -15.88 8.55
CA ASP A 222 21.66 -16.11 9.94
C ASP A 222 21.47 -14.82 10.77
N VAL A 223 21.49 -13.63 10.16
CA VAL A 223 21.07 -12.39 10.85
C VAL A 223 19.59 -12.53 11.25
N PRO A 224 19.25 -12.37 12.55
CA PRO A 224 17.87 -12.54 13.00
C PRO A 224 16.92 -11.49 12.42
N THR A 225 15.70 -11.92 12.06
CA THR A 225 14.62 -11.05 11.56
C THR A 225 13.48 -10.86 12.56
N ASP A 226 13.64 -11.27 13.81
CA ASP A 226 12.64 -11.10 14.89
C ASP A 226 12.28 -9.63 15.16
N THR A 227 13.20 -8.74 14.82
CA THR A 227 13.03 -7.28 14.89
C THR A 227 12.58 -6.68 13.57
N TRP A 228 12.46 -7.44 12.48
CA TRP A 228 11.98 -6.97 11.19
C TRP A 228 10.46 -7.08 11.13
N ARG A 229 9.82 -6.36 10.22
CA ARG A 229 8.37 -6.41 10.02
C ARG A 229 8.00 -7.30 8.86
N GLU A 230 6.94 -8.07 9.01
CA GLU A 230 6.38 -8.83 7.89
C GLU A 230 5.64 -7.89 6.91
N LEU A 231 5.96 -8.00 5.62
CA LEU A 231 5.28 -7.31 4.52
C LEU A 231 4.91 -8.27 3.39
N ARG A 232 3.70 -8.10 2.84
CA ARG A 232 3.28 -8.71 1.58
C ARG A 232 4.00 -8.01 0.41
N THR A 233 4.45 -8.80 -0.56
CA THR A 233 5.31 -8.37 -1.67
C THR A 233 4.61 -8.38 -3.02
N ARG A 234 3.61 -9.25 -3.19
CA ARG A 234 2.69 -9.25 -4.35
C ARG A 234 1.23 -9.04 -3.93
N GLY A 235 0.92 -9.33 -2.66
CA GLY A 235 -0.43 -9.27 -2.09
C GLY A 235 -0.84 -7.92 -1.50
N GLY A 236 -0.01 -6.88 -1.55
CA GLY A 236 -0.39 -5.54 -1.09
C GLY A 236 0.69 -4.50 -1.32
N SER A 237 0.29 -3.25 -1.61
CA SER A 237 1.21 -2.12 -1.72
C SER A 237 1.76 -1.70 -0.35
N TRP A 238 2.78 -0.82 -0.35
CA TRP A 238 3.27 -0.19 0.87
C TRP A 238 2.20 0.64 1.58
N SER A 239 1.36 1.37 0.85
CA SER A 239 0.28 2.14 1.47
C SER A 239 -0.78 1.28 2.13
N ALA A 240 -1.07 0.10 1.60
CA ALA A 240 -1.97 -0.85 2.25
C ALA A 240 -1.36 -1.50 3.51
N GLN A 241 -0.13 -1.12 3.89
CA GLN A 241 0.67 -1.74 4.95
C GLN A 241 1.31 -0.71 5.91
N GLY A 242 0.80 0.52 5.98
CA GLY A 242 1.30 1.57 6.89
C GLY A 242 2.44 2.41 6.35
N LEU A 243 2.82 2.24 5.08
CA LEU A 243 4.04 2.80 4.49
C LEU A 243 3.75 3.80 3.38
N ARG A 244 2.57 4.43 3.37
CA ARG A 244 2.12 5.36 2.32
C ARG A 244 3.14 6.47 2.03
N TYR A 245 3.73 7.03 3.08
CA TYR A 245 4.67 8.15 2.99
C TYR A 245 6.14 7.70 3.07
N TYR A 246 6.39 6.40 3.20
CA TYR A 246 7.76 5.88 3.26
C TYR A 246 8.49 6.12 1.95
N ARG A 247 9.74 6.59 2.06
CA ARG A 247 10.72 6.76 0.98
C ARG A 247 12.07 6.42 1.55
N GLY A 248 12.87 5.67 0.82
CA GLY A 248 14.17 5.19 1.27
C GLY A 248 14.48 3.78 0.79
N VAL A 249 15.51 3.17 1.36
CA VAL A 249 15.87 1.78 1.08
C VAL A 249 15.02 0.84 1.95
N MET A 250 14.70 -0.33 1.42
CA MET A 250 14.07 -1.42 2.17
C MET A 250 14.87 -2.69 1.96
N TRP A 251 15.14 -3.39 3.04
CA TRP A 251 15.67 -4.76 2.98
C TRP A 251 14.53 -5.74 3.12
N TYR A 252 14.60 -6.83 2.37
CA TYR A 252 13.67 -7.96 2.44
C TYR A 252 14.43 -9.24 2.67
N ARG A 253 13.90 -10.13 3.51
CA ARG A 253 14.47 -11.46 3.73
C ARG A 253 13.38 -12.53 3.75
N THR A 254 13.69 -13.65 3.12
CA THR A 254 12.89 -14.87 3.20
C THR A 254 13.79 -16.10 3.10
N THR A 255 13.24 -17.26 3.45
CA THR A 255 13.90 -18.56 3.29
C THR A 255 13.10 -19.42 2.34
N VAL A 256 13.78 -20.23 1.52
CA VAL A 256 13.17 -21.09 0.51
C VAL A 256 13.79 -22.48 0.58
N THR A 257 12.95 -23.50 0.42
CA THR A 257 13.40 -24.88 0.21
C THR A 257 13.44 -25.15 -1.30
N VAL A 258 14.62 -25.44 -1.84
CA VAL A 258 14.81 -25.82 -3.25
C VAL A 258 15.22 -27.29 -3.32
N ASP A 259 14.60 -28.06 -4.22
CA ASP A 259 14.92 -29.48 -4.39
C ASP A 259 16.35 -29.66 -4.94
N PRO A 260 17.21 -30.48 -4.29
CA PRO A 260 18.57 -30.80 -4.78
C PRO A 260 18.62 -31.33 -6.22
N ALA A 261 17.53 -31.87 -6.76
CA ALA A 261 17.43 -32.30 -8.16
C ALA A 261 17.74 -31.16 -9.16
N TRP A 262 17.57 -29.90 -8.74
CA TRP A 262 17.87 -28.72 -9.55
C TRP A 262 19.35 -28.32 -9.55
N SER A 263 20.20 -28.94 -8.73
CA SER A 263 21.62 -28.57 -8.60
C SER A 263 22.40 -28.61 -9.92
N SER A 264 22.06 -29.51 -10.84
CA SER A 264 22.73 -29.61 -12.15
C SER A 264 22.17 -28.66 -13.23
N ARG A 265 21.35 -27.68 -12.84
CA ARG A 265 20.61 -26.79 -13.74
C ARG A 265 21.04 -25.35 -13.58
N LYS A 266 20.91 -24.57 -14.65
CA LYS A 266 21.04 -23.12 -14.57
C LYS A 266 19.82 -22.55 -13.83
N LEU A 267 20.04 -21.92 -12.68
CA LEU A 267 18.99 -21.38 -11.81
C LEU A 267 19.04 -19.86 -11.77
N THR A 268 17.87 -19.25 -11.90
CA THR A 268 17.69 -17.79 -11.91
C THR A 268 16.58 -17.41 -10.94
N LEU A 269 16.86 -16.45 -10.06
CA LEU A 269 15.85 -15.76 -9.27
C LEU A 269 15.19 -14.71 -10.18
N TRP A 270 13.88 -14.80 -10.35
CA TRP A 270 13.07 -13.82 -11.05
C TRP A 270 12.23 -13.03 -10.04
N LEU A 271 12.29 -11.70 -10.12
CA LEU A 271 11.47 -10.75 -9.37
C LEU A 271 10.54 -10.06 -10.37
N GLY A 272 9.23 -10.23 -10.24
CA GLY A 272 8.29 -9.86 -11.30
C GLY A 272 8.01 -8.38 -11.45
N SER A 273 8.14 -7.62 -10.37
CA SER A 273 8.02 -6.17 -10.39
C SER A 273 8.62 -5.61 -9.10
N LEU A 274 9.36 -4.52 -9.23
CA LEU A 274 9.92 -3.77 -8.11
C LEU A 274 10.02 -2.29 -8.46
N ASP A 275 10.10 -1.43 -7.44
CA ASP A 275 10.02 0.02 -7.62
C ASP A 275 11.18 0.61 -8.40
N GLU A 276 12.43 0.59 -7.91
CA GLU A 276 13.54 1.22 -8.64
C GLU A 276 14.66 0.25 -9.00
N SER A 277 15.51 -0.09 -8.03
CA SER A 277 16.68 -0.95 -8.23
C SER A 277 16.77 -1.99 -7.15
N ALA A 278 17.36 -3.14 -7.49
CA ALA A 278 17.56 -4.23 -6.56
C ALA A 278 19.00 -4.76 -6.57
N ARG A 279 19.47 -5.16 -5.39
CA ARG A 279 20.58 -6.10 -5.21
C ARG A 279 20.06 -7.32 -4.45
N ALA A 280 20.64 -8.47 -4.71
CA ALA A 280 20.21 -9.73 -4.15
C ALA A 280 21.39 -10.50 -3.57
N TRP A 281 21.14 -11.19 -2.46
CA TRP A 281 22.07 -12.09 -1.79
C TRP A 281 21.39 -13.43 -1.56
N VAL A 282 22.18 -14.50 -1.72
CA VAL A 282 21.79 -15.86 -1.37
C VAL A 282 22.78 -16.38 -0.35
N ASN A 283 22.30 -16.79 0.82
CA ASN A 283 23.12 -17.29 1.93
C ASN A 283 24.27 -16.33 2.30
N GLY A 284 23.99 -15.02 2.29
CA GLY A 284 24.96 -13.97 2.59
C GLY A 284 25.88 -13.54 1.44
N HIS A 285 25.85 -14.22 0.28
CA HIS A 285 26.67 -13.88 -0.87
C HIS A 285 25.87 -13.10 -1.91
N GLU A 286 26.40 -11.97 -2.37
CA GLU A 286 25.76 -11.19 -3.42
C GLU A 286 25.76 -11.98 -4.73
N VAL A 287 24.60 -12.05 -5.39
CA VAL A 287 24.43 -12.79 -6.64
C VAL A 287 24.43 -11.85 -7.85
N PRO A 288 24.98 -12.28 -9.01
CA PRO A 288 25.06 -11.41 -10.19
C PRO A 288 23.69 -11.06 -10.76
N LEU A 289 23.50 -9.78 -11.12
CA LEU A 289 22.37 -9.34 -11.93
C LEU A 289 22.52 -9.87 -13.37
N VAL A 290 21.48 -10.55 -13.87
CA VAL A 290 21.38 -11.05 -15.25
C VAL A 290 20.68 -10.04 -16.13
N ALA A 291 19.51 -9.57 -15.67
CA ALA A 291 18.69 -8.60 -16.38
C ALA A 291 17.90 -7.76 -15.38
N GLY A 292 17.70 -6.49 -15.70
CA GLY A 292 17.00 -5.53 -14.87
C GLY A 292 17.28 -4.16 -15.42
N SER A 293 16.25 -3.36 -15.69
CA SER A 293 16.49 -2.09 -16.41
C SER A 293 15.59 -0.93 -16.04
N ARG A 294 14.43 -1.16 -15.43
CA ARG A 294 13.41 -0.11 -15.22
C ARG A 294 12.50 -0.40 -14.03
N VAL A 295 11.86 0.68 -13.59
CA VAL A 295 10.82 0.73 -12.57
C VAL A 295 9.64 -0.14 -12.96
N PHE A 296 9.13 -0.92 -12.00
CA PHE A 296 8.01 -1.86 -12.10
C PHE A 296 8.18 -2.97 -13.16
N GLN A 297 9.38 -3.17 -13.69
CA GLN A 297 9.69 -4.24 -14.64
C GLN A 297 10.38 -5.42 -13.94
N PRO A 298 10.45 -6.61 -14.58
CA PRO A 298 11.11 -7.75 -13.98
C PRO A 298 12.62 -7.62 -13.87
N TRP A 299 13.18 -8.27 -12.84
CA TRP A 299 14.62 -8.37 -12.60
C TRP A 299 15.01 -9.84 -12.40
N GLU A 300 16.16 -10.24 -12.94
CA GLU A 300 16.69 -11.60 -12.89
C GLU A 300 18.10 -11.61 -12.30
N PHE A 301 18.35 -12.53 -11.35
CA PHE A 301 19.66 -12.74 -10.72
C PHE A 301 20.10 -14.20 -10.87
N ASP A 302 21.37 -14.41 -11.14
CA ASP A 302 21.95 -15.75 -11.30
C ASP A 302 22.25 -16.36 -9.94
N VAL A 303 21.46 -17.36 -9.54
CA VAL A 303 21.62 -18.03 -8.25
C VAL A 303 22.30 -19.40 -8.39
N THR A 304 22.79 -19.71 -9.59
CA THR A 304 23.48 -20.97 -9.89
C THR A 304 24.73 -21.12 -9.02
N GLY A 305 24.81 -22.21 -8.25
CA GLY A 305 25.96 -22.48 -7.37
C GLY A 305 25.98 -21.69 -6.06
N PHE A 306 24.93 -20.94 -5.72
CA PHE A 306 24.82 -20.25 -4.43
C PHE A 306 23.89 -20.95 -3.42
N LEU A 307 23.07 -21.89 -3.90
CA LEU A 307 22.13 -22.67 -3.08
C LEU A 307 22.83 -23.85 -2.41
N GLN A 308 22.52 -24.08 -1.14
CA GLN A 308 22.99 -25.22 -0.35
C GLN A 308 22.12 -26.46 -0.55
N PHE A 309 20.84 -26.29 -0.92
CA PHE A 309 19.87 -27.38 -1.04
C PHE A 309 19.71 -28.22 0.25
N ASP A 310 19.96 -27.62 1.41
CA ASP A 310 19.83 -28.24 2.73
C ASP A 310 18.44 -28.05 3.35
N GLY A 311 17.53 -27.42 2.59
CA GLY A 311 16.18 -27.10 3.00
C GLY A 311 15.99 -25.66 3.49
N HIS A 312 17.07 -24.87 3.61
CA HIS A 312 17.02 -23.53 4.20
C HIS A 312 17.93 -22.54 3.46
N ASP A 313 17.63 -22.26 2.19
CA ASP A 313 18.34 -21.22 1.45
C ASP A 313 17.75 -19.84 1.76
N GLU A 314 18.57 -18.94 2.30
CA GLU A 314 18.18 -17.58 2.66
C GLU A 314 18.37 -16.63 1.48
N PHE A 315 17.33 -15.86 1.18
CA PHE A 315 17.33 -14.79 0.19
C PHE A 315 17.20 -13.45 0.89
N THR A 316 18.15 -12.55 0.64
CA THR A 316 18.07 -11.16 1.10
C THR A 316 18.08 -10.22 -0.11
N LEU A 317 17.19 -9.25 -0.14
CA LEU A 317 17.12 -8.22 -1.18
C LEU A 317 17.26 -6.83 -0.57
N LYS A 318 17.92 -5.94 -1.30
CA LYS A 318 17.94 -4.51 -1.02
C LYS A 318 17.24 -3.80 -2.17
N ILE A 319 16.18 -3.05 -1.89
CA ILE A 319 15.41 -2.32 -2.90
C ILE A 319 15.39 -0.83 -2.56
N THR A 320 15.65 0.00 -3.56
CA THR A 320 15.59 1.47 -3.42
C THR A 320 14.19 2.01 -3.77
N ASN A 321 13.75 3.03 -3.02
CA ASN A 321 12.63 3.91 -3.35
C ASN A 321 13.00 5.35 -2.98
N VAL A 322 13.93 5.94 -3.73
CA VAL A 322 14.49 7.27 -3.43
C VAL A 322 13.94 8.37 -4.35
N ARG A 323 13.24 8.01 -5.43
CA ARG A 323 12.48 8.95 -6.27
C ARG A 323 10.99 8.60 -6.22
N LEU A 324 10.15 9.63 -6.36
CA LEU A 324 8.72 9.43 -6.51
C LEU A 324 8.43 8.84 -7.91
N GLN A 325 8.36 7.51 -8.00
CA GLN A 325 7.89 6.80 -9.20
C GLN A 325 6.37 6.70 -9.18
N GLU A 326 5.83 6.23 -8.05
CA GLU A 326 4.40 6.15 -7.80
C GLU A 326 4.06 6.39 -6.31
N LEU A 327 2.92 7.01 -6.04
CA LEU A 327 2.49 7.40 -4.71
C LEU A 327 2.24 6.16 -3.84
N GLY A 328 2.95 6.10 -2.69
CA GLY A 328 3.02 5.01 -1.71
C GLY A 328 3.04 3.57 -2.24
N THR A 329 3.53 3.38 -3.46
CA THR A 329 4.07 2.12 -3.92
C THR A 329 5.58 2.14 -3.61
N GLY A 330 6.15 0.97 -3.39
CA GLY A 330 7.59 0.80 -3.23
C GLY A 330 7.98 -0.65 -3.03
N GLY A 331 9.28 -0.92 -3.08
CA GLY A 331 9.82 -2.25 -2.77
C GLY A 331 9.48 -3.30 -3.83
N LEU A 332 9.22 -4.53 -3.39
CA LEU A 332 8.65 -5.58 -4.25
C LEU A 332 7.16 -5.32 -4.47
N THR A 333 6.72 -5.45 -5.71
CA THR A 333 5.33 -5.20 -6.15
C THR A 333 4.78 -6.33 -7.01
N GLY A 334 5.42 -7.49 -6.99
CA GLY A 334 5.08 -8.63 -7.85
C GLY A 334 5.63 -9.96 -7.34
N PRO A 335 5.22 -11.08 -7.95
CA PRO A 335 5.68 -12.41 -7.57
C PRO A 335 7.19 -12.57 -7.71
N ALA A 336 7.75 -13.50 -6.92
CA ALA A 336 9.14 -13.92 -7.04
C ALA A 336 9.21 -15.45 -7.07
N PHE A 337 10.10 -15.99 -7.90
CA PHE A 337 10.36 -17.43 -7.97
C PHE A 337 11.74 -17.73 -8.53
N ILE A 338 12.22 -18.94 -8.26
CA ILE A 338 13.42 -19.49 -8.87
C ILE A 338 12.98 -20.38 -10.03
N TRP A 339 13.57 -20.16 -11.20
CA TRP A 339 13.33 -21.01 -12.37
C TRP A 339 14.62 -21.64 -12.89
N ALA A 340 14.47 -22.85 -13.41
CA ALA A 340 15.49 -23.64 -14.04
C ALA A 340 15.31 -23.60 -15.55
N SER A 341 16.36 -23.21 -16.27
CA SER A 341 16.38 -23.30 -17.74
C SER A 341 16.60 -24.76 -18.20
N PRO A 342 16.44 -25.09 -19.50
CA PRO A 342 16.80 -26.39 -20.06
C PRO A 342 18.29 -26.76 -19.95
N ASP A 343 19.15 -25.81 -19.61
CA ASP A 343 20.60 -25.97 -19.64
C ASP A 343 21.11 -26.77 -18.43
N VAL A 344 22.00 -27.72 -18.73
CA VAL A 344 22.75 -28.49 -17.72
C VAL A 344 24.07 -27.78 -17.45
N VAL A 345 24.39 -27.58 -16.18
CA VAL A 345 25.61 -26.91 -15.72
C VAL A 345 26.26 -27.73 -14.61
N ASP A 346 27.58 -27.61 -14.48
CA ASP A 346 28.30 -28.03 -13.27
C ASP A 346 28.50 -26.78 -12.41
N PRO A 347 27.65 -26.55 -11.39
CA PRO A 347 27.73 -25.33 -10.58
C PRO A 347 28.97 -25.28 -9.68
N GLY A 348 29.71 -26.38 -9.53
CA GLY A 348 30.70 -26.54 -8.46
C GLY A 348 30.06 -26.66 -7.08
N ALA A 349 30.89 -26.70 -6.03
CA ALA A 349 30.41 -26.66 -4.65
C ALA A 349 29.99 -25.24 -4.28
N ALA A 350 28.80 -25.10 -3.70
CA ALA A 350 28.33 -23.81 -3.20
C ALA A 350 29.30 -23.28 -2.12
N PRO A 351 29.58 -21.97 -2.09
CA PRO A 351 30.39 -21.39 -1.03
C PRO A 351 29.67 -21.55 0.30
N ALA A 352 30.42 -21.74 1.39
CA ALA A 352 29.84 -21.72 2.73
C ALA A 352 29.11 -20.38 2.97
N PRO A 353 27.96 -20.37 3.68
CA PRO A 353 27.21 -19.14 3.93
C PRO A 353 28.08 -18.04 4.51
N TYR A 354 27.98 -16.84 3.96
CA TYR A 354 28.70 -15.68 4.46
C TYR A 354 28.03 -15.19 5.74
N ARG A 355 28.64 -15.53 6.88
CA ARG A 355 28.20 -15.09 8.21
C ARG A 355 28.96 -13.84 8.63
N ARG A 356 28.28 -12.96 9.34
CA ARG A 356 28.87 -11.75 9.90
C ARG A 356 29.90 -12.09 10.99
N GLY A 357 30.89 -11.22 11.19
CA GLY A 357 31.68 -11.18 12.43
C GLY A 357 30.94 -10.45 13.57
N ASP A 358 31.61 -10.23 14.70
CA ASP A 358 31.06 -9.66 15.97
C ASP A 358 30.47 -8.23 15.88
N GLY A 359 30.32 -7.65 14.70
CA GLY A 359 29.92 -6.26 14.50
C GLY A 359 28.41 -5.97 14.61
N TYR A 360 27.53 -6.98 14.75
CA TYR A 360 26.09 -6.74 14.77
C TYR A 360 25.61 -5.88 15.93
N ARG A 361 25.15 -4.68 15.59
CA ARG A 361 24.39 -3.83 16.49
C ARG A 361 23.04 -4.49 16.73
N GLN A 362 22.93 -5.22 17.84
CA GLN A 362 21.66 -5.76 18.30
C GLN A 362 20.63 -4.63 18.42
N LEU A 363 19.54 -4.76 17.66
CA LEU A 363 18.42 -3.82 17.67
C LEU A 363 17.40 -4.13 18.77
N ASP A 364 17.54 -5.26 19.46
CA ASP A 364 16.69 -5.66 20.57
C ASP A 364 17.02 -4.85 21.84
N ILE A 365 16.55 -3.61 21.87
CA ILE A 365 16.71 -2.68 23.00
C ILE A 365 15.47 -2.78 23.89
N PRO A 366 15.59 -3.25 25.15
CA PRO A 366 14.45 -3.35 26.06
C PRO A 366 13.91 -1.98 26.47
N VAL A 367 12.60 -1.90 26.66
CA VAL A 367 11.93 -0.73 27.25
C VAL A 367 12.25 -0.67 28.75
N PRO A 368 12.97 0.35 29.27
CA PRO A 368 13.21 0.46 30.71
C PRO A 368 11.88 0.68 31.46
N PRO A 369 11.69 0.17 32.68
CA PRO A 369 10.50 0.48 33.47
C PRO A 369 10.37 1.99 33.69
N VAL A 370 9.22 2.57 33.37
CA VAL A 370 8.88 3.94 33.81
C VAL A 370 8.10 3.82 35.11
N THR A 371 8.54 4.53 36.15
CA THR A 371 7.71 4.77 37.33
C THR A 371 7.16 6.18 37.22
N VAL A 372 5.85 6.31 37.01
CA VAL A 372 5.17 7.62 37.04
C VAL A 372 4.37 7.72 38.31
N ASP A 373 4.54 8.83 39.01
CA ASP A 373 3.71 9.16 40.17
C ASP A 373 2.31 9.58 39.70
N LEU A 374 1.34 8.70 39.94
CA LEU A 374 -0.08 8.96 39.72
C LEU A 374 -0.81 9.32 41.02
N GLU A 375 -0.09 9.50 42.13
CA GLU A 375 -0.67 9.84 43.41
C GLU A 375 -1.44 11.17 43.31
N GLY A 376 -2.69 11.17 43.78
CA GLY A 376 -3.59 12.32 43.67
C GLY A 376 -4.20 12.56 42.28
N ARG A 377 -3.86 11.76 41.26
CA ARG A 377 -4.44 11.84 39.91
C ARG A 377 -5.48 10.74 39.71
N ARG A 378 -6.69 11.09 39.27
CA ARG A 378 -7.74 10.09 39.05
C ARG A 378 -7.64 9.53 37.63
N VAL A 379 -7.25 8.27 37.49
CA VAL A 379 -7.28 7.56 36.21
C VAL A 379 -8.72 7.22 35.86
N GLU A 380 -9.23 7.75 34.75
CA GLU A 380 -10.55 7.42 34.22
C GLU A 380 -10.51 6.16 33.35
N THR A 381 -9.44 5.99 32.57
CA THR A 381 -9.14 4.76 31.84
C THR A 381 -7.66 4.73 31.44
N GLU A 382 -7.12 3.53 31.35
CA GLU A 382 -5.89 3.25 30.62
C GLU A 382 -6.21 3.18 29.12
N LEU A 383 -5.32 3.67 28.27
CA LEU A 383 -5.44 3.57 26.81
C LEU A 383 -4.91 2.21 26.32
N PRO A 384 -5.32 1.73 25.14
CA PRO A 384 -4.85 0.45 24.60
C PRO A 384 -3.32 0.39 24.47
N ASP A 385 -2.75 -0.81 24.60
CA ASP A 385 -1.30 -1.03 24.47
C ASP A 385 -0.85 -1.10 23.00
N THR A 386 -1.77 -1.41 22.09
CA THR A 386 -1.53 -1.47 20.64
C THR A 386 -2.27 -0.33 19.94
N TRP A 387 -1.53 0.45 19.15
CA TRP A 387 -2.07 1.56 18.38
C TRP A 387 -1.82 1.32 16.90
N PHE A 388 -2.68 1.87 16.06
CA PHE A 388 -2.40 2.01 14.65
C PHE A 388 -1.34 3.09 14.45
N ALA A 389 -0.43 2.90 13.50
CA ALA A 389 0.61 3.85 13.18
C ALA A 389 0.79 4.02 11.66
N MET A 390 1.17 5.22 11.25
CA MET A 390 1.56 5.55 9.88
C MET A 390 2.91 6.25 9.95
N VAL A 391 3.85 5.85 9.08
CA VAL A 391 5.10 6.59 8.95
C VAL A 391 4.83 7.99 8.42
N ASP A 392 5.50 8.96 9.01
CA ASP A 392 5.46 10.37 8.65
C ASP A 392 6.90 10.89 8.64
N PRO A 393 7.67 10.63 7.57
CA PRO A 393 9.10 10.92 7.55
C PRO A 393 9.46 12.40 7.78
N ARG A 394 8.49 13.31 7.63
CA ARG A 394 8.67 14.75 7.86
C ARG A 394 8.10 15.24 9.19
N GLY A 395 7.43 14.38 9.96
CA GLY A 395 6.74 14.77 11.19
C GLY A 395 5.64 15.82 10.95
N ASP A 396 5.00 15.79 9.78
CA ASP A 396 4.07 16.82 9.31
C ASP A 396 2.60 16.35 9.26
N CYS A 397 2.23 15.48 10.20
CA CYS A 397 0.89 14.92 10.37
C CYS A 397 -0.25 15.95 10.17
N ALA A 398 -0.07 17.17 10.69
CA ALA A 398 -1.07 18.23 10.60
C ALA A 398 -1.36 18.66 9.15
N ASN A 399 -0.33 18.86 8.33
CA ASN A 399 -0.48 19.33 6.95
C ASN A 399 -0.95 18.20 6.01
N VAL A 400 -0.62 16.94 6.32
CA VAL A 400 -1.06 15.78 5.52
C VAL A 400 -2.40 15.18 5.96
N GLY A 401 -3.05 15.77 6.98
CA GLY A 401 -4.38 15.38 7.46
C GLY A 401 -4.43 14.04 8.20
N LEU A 402 -3.28 13.49 8.63
CA LEU A 402 -3.22 12.17 9.29
C LEU A 402 -3.97 12.11 10.64
N TRP A 403 -4.37 13.25 11.18
CA TRP A 403 -5.16 13.39 12.40
C TRP A 403 -6.67 13.25 12.18
N GLU A 404 -7.15 13.25 10.94
CA GLU A 404 -8.56 13.17 10.63
C GLU A 404 -9.14 11.79 10.96
N SER A 405 -10.17 11.78 11.81
CA SER A 405 -10.85 10.58 12.28
C SER A 405 -11.57 9.80 11.16
N VAL A 406 -11.81 10.45 10.02
CA VAL A 406 -12.41 9.82 8.83
C VAL A 406 -11.45 8.91 8.08
N ILE A 407 -10.13 9.04 8.28
CA ILE A 407 -9.16 8.17 7.60
C ILE A 407 -9.28 6.75 8.19
N PRO A 408 -9.52 5.70 7.38
CA PRO A 408 -9.61 4.34 7.89
C PRO A 408 -8.25 3.82 8.35
N THR A 409 -8.21 3.13 9.50
CA THR A 409 -6.96 2.60 10.06
C THR A 409 -6.66 1.17 9.64
N GLU A 410 -7.65 0.27 9.69
CA GLU A 410 -7.46 -1.17 9.54
C GLU A 410 -6.84 -1.60 8.19
N SER A 411 -7.03 -0.82 7.13
CA SER A 411 -6.55 -1.11 5.78
C SER A 411 -5.32 -0.30 5.35
N LEU A 412 -4.89 0.68 6.16
CA LEU A 412 -3.85 1.64 5.75
C LEU A 412 -2.71 1.76 6.75
N TRP A 413 -2.94 1.48 8.03
CA TRP A 413 -1.99 1.74 9.11
C TRP A 413 -1.38 0.43 9.60
N MET A 414 -0.12 0.48 10.03
CA MET A 414 0.49 -0.66 10.70
C MET A 414 0.05 -0.72 12.16
N SER A 415 0.10 -1.88 12.80
CA SER A 415 -0.13 -1.99 14.24
C SER A 415 1.21 -1.99 14.98
N LEU A 416 1.34 -1.17 16.02
CA LEU A 416 2.52 -1.11 16.89
C LEU A 416 2.12 -1.29 18.35
N ASP A 417 2.92 -2.07 19.07
CA ASP A 417 2.94 -2.07 20.52
C ASP A 417 3.61 -0.77 21.00
N THR A 418 2.85 0.01 21.75
CA THR A 418 3.24 1.34 22.28
C THR A 418 3.64 1.29 23.75
N ARG A 419 3.58 0.12 24.39
CA ARG A 419 3.85 -0.06 25.83
C ARG A 419 5.15 -0.80 26.09
N SER A 420 5.33 -1.93 25.44
CA SER A 420 6.31 -2.95 25.83
C SER A 420 7.45 -3.16 24.83
N ARG A 421 7.29 -2.65 23.60
CA ARG A 421 8.31 -2.76 22.54
C ARG A 421 8.79 -1.39 22.06
N THR A 422 10.05 -1.34 21.69
CA THR A 422 10.66 -0.18 21.04
C THR A 422 10.46 -0.20 19.52
N TRP A 423 10.75 0.91 18.84
CA TRP A 423 10.78 0.98 17.37
C TRP A 423 11.76 -0.02 16.74
N PRO A 424 13.03 -0.12 17.20
CA PRO A 424 13.96 -1.14 16.73
C PRO A 424 13.41 -2.56 16.81
N GLN A 425 12.72 -2.90 17.91
CA GLN A 425 12.09 -4.21 18.07
C GLN A 425 10.90 -4.44 17.12
N GLN A 426 10.43 -3.43 16.40
CA GLN A 426 9.23 -3.47 15.55
C GLN A 426 9.54 -3.04 14.10
N GLY A 427 10.76 -3.27 13.62
CA GLY A 427 11.21 -3.05 12.23
C GLY A 427 11.44 -1.61 11.84
N LEU A 428 11.59 -0.72 12.82
CA LEU A 428 11.84 0.72 12.63
C LEU A 428 13.25 1.10 13.13
N GLY A 429 14.19 0.15 13.22
CA GLY A 429 15.53 0.38 13.78
C GLY A 429 16.43 1.32 12.97
N TYR A 430 16.25 1.35 11.64
CA TYR A 430 16.93 2.25 10.71
C TYR A 430 15.96 3.27 10.07
N PHE A 431 14.76 3.42 10.64
CA PHE A 431 13.82 4.45 10.23
C PHE A 431 14.16 5.77 10.92
N ASN A 432 14.36 6.83 10.13
CA ASN A 432 14.69 8.17 10.60
C ASN A 432 13.57 9.13 10.17
N GLY A 433 12.52 9.21 10.99
CA GLY A 433 11.36 10.05 10.71
C GLY A 433 10.36 10.06 11.87
N GLY A 434 9.23 10.75 11.68
CA GLY A 434 8.12 10.77 12.62
C GLY A 434 7.11 9.66 12.37
N LEU A 435 6.23 9.44 13.36
CA LEU A 435 5.08 8.55 13.27
C LEU A 435 3.82 9.28 13.73
N ALA A 436 2.72 9.06 13.01
CA ALA A 436 1.38 9.33 13.52
C ALA A 436 0.83 8.05 14.13
N TYR A 437 0.27 8.14 15.34
CA TYR A 437 -0.36 7.06 16.09
C TYR A 437 -1.84 7.35 16.23
N ARG A 438 -2.67 6.32 16.12
CA ARG A 438 -4.10 6.43 16.32
C ARG A 438 -4.64 5.27 17.15
N THR A 439 -5.53 5.60 18.07
CA THR A 439 -6.34 4.63 18.79
C THR A 439 -7.73 5.21 19.04
N ASP A 440 -8.71 4.32 19.19
CA ASP A 440 -10.07 4.69 19.54
C ASP A 440 -10.39 4.18 20.93
N VAL A 441 -10.98 5.04 21.76
CA VAL A 441 -11.39 4.70 23.13
C VAL A 441 -12.88 4.97 23.33
N ARG A 442 -13.58 4.03 23.96
CA ARG A 442 -14.99 4.19 24.30
C ARG A 442 -15.14 4.70 25.73
N LEU A 443 -15.80 5.85 25.89
CA LEU A 443 -16.00 6.51 27.18
C LEU A 443 -17.47 6.60 27.55
N ASN A 444 -17.76 6.44 28.84
CA ASN A 444 -19.08 6.68 29.41
C ASN A 444 -19.22 8.13 29.86
N GLY A 445 -20.45 8.64 29.98
CA GLY A 445 -20.71 10.04 30.36
C GLY A 445 -20.06 10.47 31.67
N SER A 446 -19.91 9.56 32.63
CA SER A 446 -19.22 9.78 33.91
C SER A 446 -17.71 9.98 33.80
N GLN A 447 -17.08 9.57 32.69
CA GLN A 447 -15.64 9.70 32.44
C GLN A 447 -15.30 11.02 31.73
N ILE A 448 -16.30 11.71 31.18
CA ILE A 448 -16.10 13.00 30.50
C ILE A 448 -15.93 14.11 31.54
N SER A 449 -14.85 14.89 31.43
CA SER A 449 -14.60 16.07 32.25
C SER A 449 -13.89 17.13 31.43
N ARG A 450 -14.17 18.41 31.70
CA ARG A 450 -13.43 19.53 31.09
C ARG A 450 -11.97 19.60 31.57
N GLU A 451 -11.67 19.00 32.71
CA GLU A 451 -10.32 18.94 33.29
C GLU A 451 -9.52 17.74 32.77
N ALA A 452 -10.13 16.89 31.94
CA ALA A 452 -9.50 15.64 31.52
C ALA A 452 -8.21 15.88 30.73
N ARG A 453 -7.21 15.03 30.98
CA ARG A 453 -5.89 15.08 30.34
C ARG A 453 -5.51 13.74 29.76
N LEU A 454 -4.85 13.74 28.61
CA LEU A 454 -4.11 12.57 28.13
C LEU A 454 -2.70 12.62 28.73
N LEU A 455 -2.27 11.53 29.37
CA LEU A 455 -0.92 11.38 29.91
C LEU A 455 -0.20 10.24 29.19
N PHE A 456 1.00 10.50 28.69
CA PHE A 456 1.90 9.48 28.14
C PHE A 456 3.11 9.37 29.05
N THR A 457 3.37 8.19 29.61
CA THR A 457 4.49 8.02 30.54
C THR A 457 5.85 8.07 29.86
N ARG A 458 5.88 7.72 28.57
CA ARG A 458 7.08 7.79 27.74
C ARG A 458 6.69 8.06 26.29
N LEU A 459 7.06 9.25 25.84
CA LEU A 459 6.96 9.67 24.45
C LEU A 459 8.27 10.40 24.10
N ASN A 460 9.00 9.87 23.11
CA ASN A 460 10.28 10.41 22.66
C ASN A 460 10.14 11.14 21.31
N GLY A 461 10.30 12.46 21.33
CA GLY A 461 10.17 13.34 20.16
C GLY A 461 9.28 14.54 20.47
N THR A 462 9.08 15.40 19.48
CA THR A 462 8.14 16.50 19.56
C THR A 462 6.73 15.97 19.30
N ALA A 463 5.83 16.12 20.27
CA ALA A 463 4.50 15.54 20.18
C ALA A 463 3.41 16.57 19.90
N ARG A 464 2.45 16.20 19.06
CA ARG A 464 1.16 16.89 18.88
C ARG A 464 0.05 15.87 19.02
N ALA A 465 -1.08 16.26 19.59
CA ALA A 465 -2.18 15.34 19.83
C ALA A 465 -3.52 15.94 19.40
N TRP A 466 -4.46 15.06 19.01
CA TRP A 466 -5.81 15.40 18.63
C TRP A 466 -6.81 14.47 19.31
N VAL A 467 -7.99 15.00 19.61
CA VAL A 467 -9.17 14.22 20.00
C VAL A 467 -10.33 14.64 19.12
N ASN A 468 -10.94 13.68 18.43
CA ASN A 468 -12.11 13.92 17.57
C ASN A 468 -11.90 15.13 16.64
N ASP A 469 -10.79 15.15 15.90
CA ASP A 469 -10.47 16.17 14.89
C ASP A 469 -10.10 17.56 15.47
N HIS A 470 -9.92 17.66 16.80
CA HIS A 470 -9.48 18.88 17.47
C HIS A 470 -8.08 18.72 18.05
N GLU A 471 -7.18 19.61 17.66
CA GLU A 471 -5.83 19.67 18.21
C GLU A 471 -5.85 20.07 19.69
N LEU A 472 -5.01 19.41 20.48
CA LEU A 472 -4.92 19.62 21.92
C LEU A 472 -3.78 20.58 22.27
N GLU A 473 -4.01 21.39 23.30
CA GLU A 473 -2.95 22.19 23.91
C GLU A 473 -2.05 21.30 24.79
N VAL A 474 -0.74 21.51 24.70
CA VAL A 474 0.26 20.84 25.55
C VAL A 474 0.15 21.39 26.97
N ALA A 475 -0.11 20.49 27.93
CA ALA A 475 -0.15 20.81 29.36
C ALA A 475 1.22 20.62 30.02
N ALA A 476 2.00 19.64 29.54
CA ALA A 476 3.38 19.41 29.93
C ALA A 476 4.15 18.80 28.76
N ASP A 477 5.27 19.42 28.40
CA ASP A 477 6.22 18.94 27.39
C ASP A 477 7.21 17.99 28.08
N GLY A 478 7.14 16.72 27.72
CA GLY A 478 7.91 15.63 28.33
C GLY A 478 9.11 15.20 27.50
N THR A 479 9.72 14.08 27.87
CA THR A 479 10.86 13.47 27.18
C THR A 479 10.73 11.94 27.22
N ALA A 480 11.72 11.20 26.72
CA ALA A 480 11.78 9.74 26.92
C ALA A 480 11.81 9.30 28.41
N SER A 481 12.08 10.23 29.33
CA SER A 481 12.20 10.00 30.77
C SER A 481 11.25 10.84 31.63
N SER A 482 10.35 11.62 31.01
CA SER A 482 9.35 12.44 31.71
C SER A 482 8.00 12.43 30.98
N VAL A 483 6.92 12.71 31.72
CA VAL A 483 5.56 12.56 31.18
C VAL A 483 5.19 13.66 30.19
N TRP A 484 4.47 13.29 29.15
CA TRP A 484 3.74 14.21 28.30
C TRP A 484 2.29 14.33 28.78
N GLU A 485 1.75 15.54 28.83
CA GLU A 485 0.34 15.78 29.14
C GLU A 485 -0.31 16.72 28.12
N PHE A 486 -1.55 16.40 27.73
CA PHE A 486 -2.37 17.23 26.82
C PHE A 486 -3.75 17.51 27.41
N HIS A 487 -4.25 18.72 27.23
CA HIS A 487 -5.61 19.10 27.63
C HIS A 487 -6.65 18.52 26.66
N ALA A 488 -7.41 17.51 27.09
CA ALA A 488 -8.36 16.79 26.24
C ALA A 488 -9.85 17.09 26.56
N GLY A 489 -10.13 17.62 27.75
CA GLY A 489 -11.49 17.68 28.28
C GLY A 489 -12.53 18.46 27.47
N GLY A 490 -12.09 19.40 26.62
CA GLY A 490 -12.98 20.18 25.74
C GLY A 490 -13.57 19.39 24.57
N PHE A 491 -12.97 18.25 24.22
CA PHE A 491 -13.24 17.56 22.94
C PHE A 491 -13.72 16.11 23.09
N LEU A 492 -13.73 15.59 24.32
CA LEU A 492 -14.23 14.25 24.63
C LEU A 492 -15.76 14.21 24.63
N ARG A 493 -16.31 13.08 24.17
CA ARG A 493 -17.75 12.78 24.13
C ARG A 493 -18.05 11.39 24.66
N ALA A 494 -19.32 11.13 24.96
CA ALA A 494 -19.77 9.78 25.30
C ALA A 494 -19.75 8.91 24.05
N GLY A 495 -19.36 7.64 24.20
CA GLY A 495 -19.14 6.73 23.07
C GLY A 495 -17.69 6.74 22.60
N THR A 496 -17.48 6.49 21.30
CA THR A 496 -16.16 6.37 20.71
C THR A 496 -15.52 7.74 20.50
N ASN A 497 -14.28 7.88 20.98
CA ASN A 497 -13.41 9.03 20.79
C ASN A 497 -12.16 8.56 20.05
N SER A 498 -11.81 9.26 18.97
CA SER A 498 -10.56 9.01 18.27
C SER A 498 -9.45 9.88 18.83
N ILE A 499 -8.33 9.26 19.16
CA ILE A 499 -7.13 9.91 19.68
C ILE A 499 -6.02 9.73 18.66
N VAL A 500 -5.44 10.83 18.21
CA VAL A 500 -4.25 10.81 17.35
C VAL A 500 -3.10 11.48 18.07
N VAL A 501 -1.91 10.90 17.98
CA VAL A 501 -0.66 11.48 18.47
C VAL A 501 0.35 11.45 17.34
N SER A 502 0.85 12.60 16.92
CA SER A 502 2.01 12.70 16.04
C SER A 502 3.26 12.86 16.89
N VAL A 503 4.29 12.09 16.58
CA VAL A 503 5.61 12.23 17.17
C VAL A 503 6.61 12.52 16.06
N ALA A 504 7.10 13.76 16.03
CA ALA A 504 8.11 14.24 15.10
C ALA A 504 9.51 14.22 15.74
N ASP A 505 10.55 14.12 14.91
CA ASP A 505 11.96 14.14 15.32
C ASP A 505 12.29 13.31 16.58
N PRO A 506 11.85 12.04 16.65
CA PRO A 506 12.21 11.18 17.77
C PRO A 506 13.74 11.08 17.82
N GLN A 507 14.36 11.65 18.84
CA GLN A 507 15.82 11.71 18.93
C GLN A 507 16.37 10.29 19.04
N PRO A 508 17.18 9.83 18.06
CA PRO A 508 17.76 8.50 18.09
C PRO A 508 18.97 8.48 19.04
N SER A 509 18.76 8.54 20.36
CA SER A 509 19.83 8.38 21.36
C SER A 509 20.31 6.91 21.45
N ASP A 510 21.23 6.56 22.35
CA ASP A 510 21.60 5.15 22.56
C ASP A 510 20.52 4.34 23.31
N GLU A 511 19.47 4.99 23.81
CA GLU A 511 18.40 4.40 24.64
C GLU A 511 17.09 4.10 23.85
N ARG A 512 17.08 4.33 22.52
CA ARG A 512 15.93 4.45 21.59
C ARG A 512 14.67 3.61 21.91
N PRO A 513 13.69 4.18 22.62
CA PRO A 513 12.35 3.60 22.64
C PRO A 513 11.63 3.80 21.30
N GLY A 514 11.87 4.95 20.65
CA GLY A 514 11.14 5.42 19.48
C GLY A 514 9.68 5.76 19.80
N GLY A 515 9.23 6.98 19.49
CA GLY A 515 7.83 7.37 19.64
C GLY A 515 7.25 7.10 21.04
N ILE A 516 6.10 6.41 21.10
CA ILE A 516 5.42 6.00 22.34
C ILE A 516 5.95 4.64 22.80
N ALA A 517 6.44 4.53 24.03
CA ALA A 517 7.00 3.28 24.60
C ALA A 517 6.75 3.17 26.12
N GLY A 518 5.49 3.28 26.50
CA GLY A 518 5.01 3.16 27.87
C GLY A 518 3.49 3.30 27.94
N PRO A 519 2.88 2.98 29.08
CA PRO A 519 1.44 3.12 29.24
C PRO A 519 0.98 4.57 29.02
N ALA A 520 -0.26 4.71 28.57
CA ALA A 520 -0.91 6.00 28.40
C ALA A 520 -2.27 5.98 29.08
N TYR A 521 -2.67 7.12 29.62
CA TYR A 521 -3.84 7.24 30.49
C TYR A 521 -4.71 8.43 30.11
N LEU A 522 -6.01 8.28 30.28
CA LEU A 522 -6.92 9.41 30.42
C LEU A 522 -7.11 9.71 31.90
N LEU A 523 -6.72 10.91 32.31
CA LEU A 523 -6.81 11.41 33.68
C LEU A 523 -7.97 12.39 33.85
N ARG A 524 -8.39 12.55 35.10
CA ARG A 524 -9.24 13.65 35.58
C ARG A 524 -8.54 14.41 36.70
#